data_AF-A0A954DW67-F1
#
_entry.id   AF-A0A954DW67-F1
#
_cell.length_a   1.000
_cell.length_b   1.000
_cell.length_c   1.000
_cell.angle_alpha   90.00
_cell.angle_beta   90.00
_cell.angle_gamma   90.00
#
_symmetry.space_group_name_H-M   'P 1'
#
loop_
_entity.id
_entity.type
_entity.pdbx_description
1 polymer ?
#
loop_
_entity_poly.entity_id
_entity_poly.type
_entity_poly.pdbx_seq_one_letter_code
_entity_poly.pdbx_strand_id
1 'polypeptide(L)' 'MDGRATRPDLKLGICGEHGGDPDSIAFCHRVGLQYVSCSPYRVPIARLAAAQAALRAAL' A
#
# COMPACT_ATOMS: atom_id res chain seq x y z
N MET A 1 -8.13 -16.26 -8.79
CA MET A 1 -6.94 -16.39 -9.66
C MET A 1 -5.87 -15.48 -9.10
N ASP A 2 -4.73 -16.02 -8.68
CA ASP A 2 -3.63 -15.22 -8.13
C ASP A 2 -2.70 -14.80 -9.28
N GLY A 3 -2.63 -13.50 -9.57
CA GLY A 3 -1.76 -12.97 -10.61
C GLY A 3 -0.27 -13.28 -10.36
N ARG A 4 0.14 -13.40 -9.11
CA ARG A 4 1.52 -13.76 -8.75
C ARG A 4 1.84 -15.23 -8.97
N ALA A 5 0.84 -16.11 -8.98
CA ALA A 5 1.05 -17.51 -9.37
C ALA A 5 1.42 -17.64 -10.85
N THR A 6 0.91 -16.74 -11.71
CA THR A 6 1.25 -16.71 -13.14
C THR A 6 2.50 -15.88 -13.43
N ARG A 7 2.70 -14.78 -12.70
CA ARG A 7 3.85 -13.87 -12.84
C ARG A 7 4.43 -13.52 -11.47
N PRO A 8 5.44 -14.26 -10.98
CA PRO A 8 5.96 -14.11 -9.61
C PRO A 8 6.45 -12.69 -9.25
N ASP A 9 6.92 -11.93 -10.23
CA ASP A 9 7.48 -10.59 -10.07
C ASP A 9 6.47 -9.46 -10.30
N LEU A 10 5.18 -9.79 -10.48
CA LEU A 10 4.13 -8.83 -10.80
C LEU A 10 4.06 -7.69 -9.75
N LYS A 11 4.27 -6.46 -10.23
CA LYS A 11 4.11 -5.24 -9.44
C LYS A 11 2.64 -4.88 -9.31
N LEU A 12 2.17 -4.74 -8.08
CA LEU A 12 0.80 -4.42 -7.73
C LEU A 12 0.77 -3.19 -6.83
N GLY A 13 -0.22 -2.35 -7.06
CA GLY A 13 -0.50 -1.19 -6.22
C GLY A 13 -1.96 -0.79 -6.32
N ILE A 14 -2.34 0.21 -5.54
CA ILE A 14 -3.70 0.75 -5.48
C ILE A 14 -3.69 2.24 -5.83
N CYS A 15 -4.76 2.71 -6.47
CA CYS A 15 -5.01 4.12 -6.73
C CYS A 15 -6.38 4.56 -6.20
N GLY A 16 -6.59 5.87 -6.14
CA GLY A 16 -7.86 6.46 -5.67
C GLY A 16 -7.77 6.93 -4.21
N GLU A 17 -8.93 7.21 -3.62
CA GLU A 17 -9.00 7.80 -2.29
C GLU A 17 -8.39 6.92 -1.19
N HIS A 18 -8.59 5.60 -1.31
CA HIS A 18 -8.04 4.57 -0.42
C HIS A 18 -6.51 4.57 -0.42
N GLY A 19 -5.87 5.01 -1.52
CA GLY A 19 -4.41 5.15 -1.59
C GLY A 19 -3.85 6.24 -0.68
N GLY A 20 -4.71 7.09 -0.10
CA GLY A 20 -4.34 8.12 0.88
C GLY A 20 -5.04 7.98 2.23
N ASP A 21 -5.75 6.88 2.47
CA ASP A 21 -6.42 6.56 3.73
C ASP A 21 -5.50 5.67 4.59
N PRO A 22 -5.15 6.05 5.83
CA PRO A 22 -4.19 5.30 6.65
C PRO A 22 -4.56 3.83 6.91
N ASP A 23 -5.84 3.54 7.16
CA ASP A 23 -6.30 2.18 7.46
C ASP A 23 -6.23 1.29 6.21
N SER A 24 -6.63 1.85 5.07
CA SER A 24 -6.50 1.21 3.75
C SER A 24 -5.03 0.96 3.40
N ILE A 25 -4.12 1.89 3.67
CA ILE A 25 -2.68 1.72 3.44
C ILE A 25 -2.12 0.59 4.33
N ALA A 26 -2.52 0.54 5.60
CA ALA A 26 -2.12 -0.53 6.50
C ALA A 26 -2.62 -1.90 6.01
N PHE A 27 -3.86 -1.97 5.52
CA PHE A 27 -4.38 -3.17 4.85
C PHE A 27 -3.55 -3.54 3.61
N CYS A 28 -3.30 -2.59 2.72
CA CYS A 28 -2.53 -2.79 1.49
C CYS A 28 -1.11 -3.32 1.77
N HIS A 29 -0.45 -2.79 2.81
CA HIS A 29 0.84 -3.29 3.27
C HIS A 29 0.75 -4.76 3.71
N ARG A 30 -0.23 -5.11 4.55
CA ARG A 30 -0.43 -6.50 5.03
C ARG A 30 -0.69 -7.50 3.92
N VAL A 31 -1.44 -7.12 2.88
CA VAL A 31 -1.72 -8.00 1.73
C VAL A 31 -0.59 -8.00 0.68
N GLY A 32 0.50 -7.26 0.91
CA GLY A 32 1.72 -7.32 0.10
C GLY A 32 1.70 -6.48 -1.18
N LEU A 33 0.87 -5.43 -1.25
CA LEU A 33 0.97 -4.43 -2.33
C LEU A 33 2.30 -3.69 -2.25
N GLN A 34 2.88 -3.35 -3.41
CA GLN A 34 4.19 -2.71 -3.49
C GLN A 34 4.12 -1.17 -3.46
N TYR A 35 2.99 -0.57 -3.84
CA TYR A 35 2.84 0.89 -3.81
C TYR A 35 1.38 1.33 -3.64
N VAL A 36 1.22 2.60 -3.24
CA VAL A 36 -0.06 3.31 -3.22
C VAL A 36 0.06 4.59 -4.04
N SER A 37 -1.03 5.01 -4.66
CA SER A 37 -1.14 6.24 -5.46
C SER A 37 -2.33 7.05 -4.96
N CYS A 38 -2.09 8.31 -4.60
CA CYS A 38 -3.09 9.22 -4.07
C CYS A 38 -2.89 10.64 -4.62
N SER A 39 -3.86 11.52 -4.36
CA SER A 39 -3.76 12.93 -4.76
C SER A 39 -2.52 13.59 -4.14
N PRO A 40 -1.91 14.60 -4.80
CA PRO A 40 -0.65 15.21 -4.34
C PRO A 40 -0.69 15.65 -2.87
N TYR A 41 -1.81 16.23 -2.43
CA TYR A 41 -1.99 16.69 -1.05
C TYR A 41 -2.05 15.57 -0.01
N ARG A 42 -2.40 14.34 -0.41
CA ARG A 42 -2.40 13.15 0.47
C ARG A 42 -1.08 12.40 0.49
N VAL A 43 -0.12 12.73 -0.37
CA VAL A 43 1.20 12.07 -0.43
C VAL A 43 1.92 12.08 0.93
N PRO A 44 1.98 13.20 1.69
CA PRO A 44 2.61 13.18 3.01
C PRO A 44 1.92 12.24 4.01
N ILE A 45 0.59 12.19 3.99
CA ILE A 45 -0.21 11.29 4.83
C ILE A 45 0.08 9.84 4.44
N ALA A 46 0.08 9.54 3.15
CA ALA A 46 0.32 8.19 2.65
C ALA A 46 1.72 7.68 3.01
N ARG A 47 2.74 8.55 2.94
CA ARG A 47 4.12 8.22 3.36
C ARG A 47 4.21 7.91 4.84
N LEU A 48 3.59 8.73 5.69
CA LEU A 48 3.59 8.50 7.14
C LEU A 48 2.83 7.20 7.50
N ALA A 49 1.65 6.99 6.92
CA ALA A 49 0.86 5.79 7.13
C ALA A 49 1.61 4.52 6.69
N ALA A 50 2.28 4.55 5.54
CA ALA A 50 3.10 3.43 5.07
C ALA A 50 4.27 3.13 6.01
N ALA A 51 4.95 4.15 6.53
CA ALA A 51 6.01 3.97 7.51
C ALA A 51 5.49 3.36 8.82
N GLN A 52 4.36 3.85 9.34
CA GLN A 52 3.73 3.28 10.53
C GLN A 52 3.29 1.82 10.31
N ALA A 53 2.74 1.49 9.14
CA ALA A 53 2.37 0.12 8.80
C ALA A 53 3.59 -0.81 8.79
N ALA A 54 4.70 -0.36 8.19
CA ALA A 54 5.96 -1.11 8.18
C ALA A 54 6.53 -1.32 9.59
N LEU A 55 6.52 -0.28 10.43
CA LEU A 55 6.98 -0.38 11.83
C LEU A 55 6.13 -1.35 12.65
N ARG A 56 4.80 -1.32 12.51
CA ARG A 56 3.89 -2.24 13.20
C ARG A 56 4.04 -3.69 12.73
N ALA A 57 4.45 -3.92 11.48
CA ALA A 57 4.68 -5.26 10.94
C ALA A 57 6.06 -5.83 11.32
N ALA A 58 7.00 -4.98 11.73
CA ALA A 58 8.36 -5.36 12.13
C ALA A 58 8.49 -5.65 13.65
N LEU A 59 7.44 -5.38 14.42
CA LEU A 59 7.29 -5.71 15.84
C LEU A 59 6.43 -6.97 15.98
#